data_AF-A0A183JLY9-F1
#
_entry.id   AF-A0A183JLY9-F1
#
_cell.length_a   1.000
_cell.length_b   1.000
_cell.length_c   1.000
_cell.angle_alpha   90.00
_cell.angle_beta   90.00
_cell.angle_gamma   90.00
#
_symmetry.space_group_name_H-M   'P 1'
#
loop_
_entity.id
_entity.type
_entity.pdbx_description
1 polymer ?
#
loop_
_entity_poly.entity_id
_entity_poly.type
_entity_poly.pdbx_seq_one_letter_code
_entity_poly.pdbx_strand_id
1 'polypeptide(L)'
;MLVSVPHENTHYIFSRKELFCAQEPTLDDRIDWFLENSLFSKGLEAAQEHPRLLTRHTVESVGITYIDHLLSERHFIGAGILCSQVLSTREAWEEQVRKFLNIDHLEVIFLLKLCPFFNTVFIKHFSFNTALILLIILD
;
A
#
# COMPACT_ATOMS: atom_id res chain seq x y z
N MET A 1 11.88 36.79 15.50
CA MET A 1 11.59 37.35 14.17
C MET A 1 11.26 36.18 13.25
N LEU A 2 10.23 36.29 12.42
CA LEU A 2 9.88 35.30 11.39
C LEU A 2 10.42 35.81 10.05
N VAL A 3 11.16 34.95 9.34
CA VAL A 3 11.67 35.25 8.00
C VAL A 3 11.32 34.08 7.10
N SER A 4 10.81 34.37 5.91
CA SER A 4 10.51 33.38 4.87
C SER A 4 11.49 33.56 3.73
N VAL A 5 12.05 32.47 3.22
CA VAL A 5 12.96 32.53 2.07
C VAL A 5 12.12 32.64 0.79
N PRO A 6 12.31 33.68 -0.03
CA PRO A 6 11.53 33.82 -1.26
C PRO A 6 11.75 32.62 -2.18
N HIS A 7 10.66 32.06 -2.72
CA HIS A 7 10.65 30.90 -3.63
C HIS A 7 11.04 29.55 -2.99
N GLU A 8 11.11 29.47 -1.66
CA GLU A 8 11.24 28.22 -0.92
C GLU A 8 10.11 28.08 0.10
N ASN A 9 9.74 26.84 0.41
CA ASN A 9 8.74 26.53 1.45
C ASN A 9 9.38 26.41 2.85
N THR A 10 10.44 27.19 3.09
CA THR A 10 11.23 27.16 4.33
C THR A 10 11.06 28.48 5.09
N HIS A 11 10.70 28.35 6.37
CA HIS A 11 10.48 29.47 7.28
C HIS A 11 11.42 29.37 8.47
N TYR A 12 11.98 30.51 8.88
CA TYR A 12 12.86 30.61 10.04
C TYR A 12 12.23 31.46 11.12
N ILE A 13 12.16 30.90 12.33
CA ILE A 13 11.78 31.63 13.55
C ILE A 13 13.03 31.71 14.40
N PHE A 14 13.50 32.92 14.71
CA PHE A 14 14.70 33.07 15.54
C PHE A 14 14.58 34.12 16.62
N SER A 15 15.32 33.88 17.70
CA SER A 15 15.64 34.78 18.80
C SER A 15 17.15 35.00 18.87
N ARG A 16 17.64 35.79 19.84
CA ARG A 16 19.09 35.94 20.05
C ARG A 16 19.80 34.64 20.46
N LYS A 17 19.06 33.62 20.92
CA LYS A 17 19.63 32.38 21.47
C LYS A 17 19.37 31.16 20.60
N GLU A 18 18.31 31.19 19.79
CA GLU A 18 17.80 30.00 19.11
C GLU A 18 17.29 30.35 17.71
N LEU A 19 17.43 29.39 16.80
CA LEU A 19 16.96 29.42 15.42
C LEU A 19 16.17 28.13 15.17
N PHE A 20 14.90 28.29 14.81
CA PHE A 20 14.02 27.21 14.40
C PHE A 20 13.82 27.29 12.89
N CYS A 21 13.88 26.13 12.23
CA CYS A 21 13.55 25.96 10.83
C CYS A 21 12.23 25.18 10.75
N ALA A 22 11.26 25.71 10.01
CA ALA A 22 10.01 25.03 9.70
C ALA A 22 9.89 24.90 8.18
N GLN A 23 9.59 23.70 7.70
CA GLN A 23 9.28 23.45 6.30
C GLN A 23 7.79 23.13 6.18
N GLU A 24 7.16 23.59 5.09
CA GLU A 24 5.78 23.18 4.81
C GLU A 24 5.71 21.66 4.59
N PRO A 25 4.73 20.96 5.20
CA PRO A 25 4.58 19.52 4.99
C PRO A 25 4.34 19.19 3.52
N THR A 26 5.13 18.26 3.01
CA THR A 26 4.95 17.67 1.68
C THR A 26 3.74 16.74 1.65
N LEU A 27 3.30 16.35 0.45
CA LEU A 27 2.25 15.34 0.31
C LEU A 27 2.67 14.00 0.92
N ASP A 28 3.95 13.63 0.79
CA ASP A 28 4.51 12.43 1.45
C ASP A 28 4.39 12.56 2.98
N ASP A 29 4.71 13.71 3.58
CA ASP A 29 4.58 13.93 5.03
C ASP A 29 3.12 13.79 5.50
N ARG A 30 2.17 14.24 4.67
CA ARG A 30 0.74 14.09 4.95
C ARG A 30 0.29 12.63 4.87
N ILE A 31 0.82 11.86 3.91
CA ILE A 31 0.55 10.42 3.79
C ILE A 31 1.13 9.68 4.98
N ASP A 32 2.37 9.98 5.37
CA ASP A 32 3.01 9.42 6.58
C ASP A 32 2.10 9.63 7.79
N TRP A 33 1.62 10.87 7.99
CA TRP A 33 0.69 11.17 9.07
C TRP A 33 -0.60 10.35 9.00
N PHE A 34 -1.19 10.16 7.81
CA PHE A 34 -2.37 9.31 7.67
C PHE A 34 -2.09 7.85 8.04
N LEU A 35 -0.96 7.30 7.60
CA LEU A 35 -0.57 5.91 7.87
C LEU A 35 -0.31 5.68 9.37
N GLU A 36 0.43 6.59 10.02
CA GLU A 36 0.72 6.55 11.46
C GLU A 36 -0.56 6.60 12.31
N ASN A 37 -1.59 7.30 11.83
CA ASN A 37 -2.87 7.43 12.51
C ASN A 37 -3.91 6.39 12.07
N SER A 38 -3.49 5.33 11.37
CA SER A 38 -4.37 4.27 10.86
C SER A 38 -5.49 4.76 9.92
N LEU A 39 -5.30 5.93 9.30
CA LEU A 39 -6.21 6.52 8.31
C LEU A 39 -5.84 6.06 6.89
N PHE A 40 -5.67 4.75 6.72
CA PHE A 40 -5.12 4.15 5.50
C PHE A 40 -5.88 4.50 4.22
N SER A 41 -7.22 4.52 4.27
CA SER A 41 -8.06 4.90 3.13
C SER A 41 -7.78 6.34 2.67
N LYS A 42 -7.59 7.28 3.60
CA LYS A 42 -7.26 8.68 3.25
C LYS A 42 -5.85 8.81 2.72
N GLY A 43 -4.91 8.05 3.27
CA GLY A 43 -3.54 7.96 2.76
C GLY A 43 -3.50 7.48 1.31
N LEU A 44 -4.27 6.42 1.01
CA LEU A 44 -4.37 5.88 -0.34
C LEU A 44 -5.06 6.84 -1.31
N GLU A 45 -6.16 7.48 -0.91
CA GLU A 45 -6.84 8.50 -1.71
C GLU A 45 -5.89 9.65 -2.07
N ALA A 46 -5.18 10.20 -1.08
CA ALA A 46 -4.20 11.26 -1.29
C ALA A 46 -3.07 10.84 -2.25
N ALA A 47 -2.62 9.58 -2.16
CA ALA A 47 -1.61 9.04 -3.07
C ALA A 47 -2.15 8.91 -4.51
N GLN A 48 -3.42 8.53 -4.67
CA GLN A 48 -4.07 8.33 -5.97
C GLN A 48 -4.42 9.65 -6.68
N GLU A 49 -4.76 10.71 -5.94
CA GLU A 49 -5.08 12.02 -6.51
C GLU A 49 -3.86 12.67 -7.17
N HIS A 50 -2.68 12.54 -6.55
CA HIS A 50 -1.47 13.25 -6.98
C HIS A 50 -0.21 12.37 -7.01
N PRO A 51 -0.20 11.25 -7.75
CA PRO A 51 0.89 10.27 -7.71
C PRO A 51 2.23 10.83 -8.20
N ARG A 52 2.21 11.87 -9.05
CA ARG A 52 3.43 12.52 -9.57
C ARG A 52 4.12 13.44 -8.58
N LEU A 53 3.44 13.83 -7.51
CA LEU A 53 4.01 14.69 -6.45
C LEU A 53 4.67 13.87 -5.35
N LEU A 54 4.50 12.55 -5.38
CA LEU A 54 5.11 11.65 -4.40
C LEU A 54 6.55 11.36 -4.78
N THR A 55 7.41 11.40 -3.78
CA THR A 55 8.85 11.14 -3.90
C THR A 55 9.28 9.96 -3.03
N ARG A 56 8.63 9.75 -1.88
CA ARG A 56 8.92 8.66 -0.94
C ARG A 56 7.91 7.53 -1.06
N HIS A 57 6.66 7.85 -1.34
CA HIS A 57 5.57 6.88 -1.50
C HIS A 57 5.21 6.61 -2.95
N THR A 58 4.59 5.46 -3.17
CA THR A 58 3.84 5.16 -4.39
C THR A 58 2.43 4.71 -4.02
N VAL A 59 1.49 4.78 -4.97
CA VAL A 59 0.14 4.24 -4.76
C VAL A 59 0.20 2.77 -4.34
N GLU A 60 1.10 1.99 -4.97
CA GLU A 60 1.31 0.58 -4.63
C GLU A 60 1.88 0.40 -3.22
N SER A 61 2.85 1.21 -2.79
CA SER A 61 3.43 1.08 -1.44
C SER A 61 2.42 1.40 -0.34
N VAL A 62 1.66 2.49 -0.50
CA VAL A 62 0.59 2.89 0.43
C VAL A 62 -0.53 1.85 0.44
N GLY A 63 -0.90 1.34 -0.74
CA GLY A 63 -1.88 0.27 -0.88
C GLY A 63 -1.45 -1.02 -0.18
N ILE A 64 -0.18 -1.43 -0.32
CA ILE A 64 0.39 -2.59 0.38
C ILE A 64 0.33 -2.41 1.90
N THR A 65 0.67 -1.23 2.42
CA THR A 65 0.55 -0.94 3.86
C THR A 65 -0.90 -1.09 4.34
N TYR A 66 -1.87 -0.63 3.55
CA TYR A 66 -3.28 -0.77 3.88
C TYR A 66 -3.73 -2.25 3.81
N ILE A 67 -3.30 -3.00 2.79
CA ILE A 67 -3.56 -4.45 2.68
C ILE A 67 -3.01 -5.17 3.92
N ASP A 68 -1.79 -4.87 4.34
CA ASP A 68 -1.17 -5.49 5.51
C ASP A 68 -1.95 -5.20 6.80
N HIS A 69 -2.50 -3.99 6.96
CA HIS A 69 -3.40 -3.66 8.06
C HIS A 69 -4.73 -4.45 8.00
N LEU A 70 -5.35 -4.54 6.82
CA LEU A 70 -6.57 -5.33 6.66
C LEU A 70 -6.33 -6.81 6.97
N LEU A 71 -5.17 -7.34 6.59
CA LEU A 71 -4.73 -8.68 6.93
C LEU A 71 -4.55 -8.87 8.44
N SER A 72 -3.93 -7.91 9.14
CA SER A 72 -3.77 -8.00 10.60
C SER A 72 -5.11 -7.98 11.34
N GLU A 73 -6.09 -7.25 10.80
CA GLU A 73 -7.46 -7.18 11.32
C GLU A 73 -8.36 -8.32 10.81
N ARG A 74 -7.82 -9.29 10.05
CA ARG A 74 -8.57 -10.41 9.45
C ARG A 74 -9.70 -9.99 8.49
N HIS A 75 -9.59 -8.80 7.88
CA HIS A 75 -10.48 -8.31 6.83
C HIS A 75 -10.00 -8.76 5.45
N PHE A 76 -10.02 -10.07 5.23
CA PHE A 76 -9.42 -10.72 4.07
C PHE A 76 -10.10 -10.38 2.73
N ILE A 77 -11.44 -10.35 2.68
CA ILE A 77 -12.18 -9.97 1.45
C ILE A 77 -11.82 -8.55 1.02
N GLY A 78 -11.82 -7.60 1.96
CA GLY A 78 -11.44 -6.21 1.70
C GLY A 78 -9.99 -6.10 1.22
N ALA A 79 -9.08 -6.83 1.86
CA ALA A 79 -7.68 -6.90 1.45
C ALA A 79 -7.54 -7.46 0.02
N GLY A 80 -8.29 -8.50 -0.34
CA GLY A 80 -8.28 -9.10 -1.68
C GLY A 80 -8.81 -8.16 -2.76
N ILE A 81 -9.91 -7.45 -2.50
CA ILE A 81 -10.42 -6.42 -3.41
C ILE A 81 -9.37 -5.31 -3.58
N LEU A 82 -8.76 -4.87 -2.49
CA LEU A 82 -7.76 -3.81 -2.53
C LEU A 82 -6.52 -4.23 -3.33
N CYS A 83 -6.07 -5.48 -3.22
CA CYS A 83 -5.00 -6.02 -4.07
C CYS A 83 -5.30 -5.81 -5.57
N SER A 84 -6.53 -6.07 -6.00
CA SER A 84 -6.95 -5.89 -7.40
C SER A 84 -6.90 -4.43 -7.89
N GLN A 85 -6.96 -3.47 -6.97
CA GLN A 85 -6.99 -2.05 -7.27
C GLN A 85 -5.59 -1.41 -7.25
N VAL A 86 -4.71 -1.87 -6.37
CA VAL A 86 -3.42 -1.20 -6.10
C VAL A 86 -2.20 -1.93 -6.65
N LEU A 87 -2.27 -3.27 -6.80
CA LEU A 87 -1.13 -4.06 -7.24
C LEU A 87 -1.02 -4.04 -8.77
N SER A 88 0.12 -3.58 -9.24
CA SER A 88 0.39 -3.38 -10.66
C SER A 88 1.40 -4.39 -11.22
N THR A 89 2.30 -4.90 -10.39
CA THR A 89 3.38 -5.80 -10.81
C THR A 89 3.12 -7.24 -10.39
N ARG A 90 3.63 -8.18 -11.19
CA ARG A 90 3.53 -9.61 -10.86
C ARG A 90 4.23 -9.91 -9.54
N GLU A 91 5.37 -9.29 -9.29
CA GLU A 91 6.18 -9.50 -8.10
C GLU A 91 5.42 -9.05 -6.84
N ALA A 92 4.71 -7.92 -6.90
CA ALA A 92 3.84 -7.48 -5.80
C ALA A 92 2.68 -8.46 -5.58
N TRP A 93 2.08 -9.01 -6.65
CA TRP A 93 1.07 -10.06 -6.54
C TRP A 93 1.60 -11.36 -5.93
N GLU A 94 2.76 -11.86 -6.38
CA GLU A 94 3.40 -13.07 -5.83
C GLU A 94 3.63 -12.92 -4.32
N GLU A 95 4.13 -11.76 -3.89
CA GLU A 95 4.38 -11.47 -2.47
C GLU A 95 3.10 -11.40 -1.64
N GLN A 96 2.05 -10.77 -2.15
CA GLN A 96 0.76 -10.70 -1.45
C GLN A 96 0.09 -12.08 -1.36
N VAL A 97 0.09 -12.86 -2.44
CA VAL A 97 -0.42 -14.26 -2.40
C VAL A 97 0.33 -15.07 -1.35
N ARG A 98 1.65 -14.92 -1.25
CA ARG A 98 2.48 -15.58 -0.22
C ARG A 98 2.08 -15.17 1.19
N LYS A 99 1.80 -13.88 1.44
CA LYS A 99 1.33 -13.39 2.75
C LYS A 99 -0.02 -14.01 3.12
N PHE A 100 -0.98 -14.05 2.20
CA PHE A 100 -2.30 -14.65 2.46
C PHE A 100 -2.22 -16.17 2.67
N LEU A 101 -1.33 -16.87 1.95
CA LEU A 101 -1.09 -18.30 2.17
C LEU A 101 -0.61 -18.60 3.58
N ASN A 102 0.31 -17.80 4.11
CA ASN A 102 0.86 -17.99 5.45
C ASN A 102 -0.15 -17.74 6.58
N ILE A 103 -1.24 -17.02 6.30
CA ILE A 103 -2.29 -16.71 7.28
C ILE A 103 -3.36 -17.84 7.31
N ASP A 104 -3.20 -18.86 6.47
CA ASP A 104 -3.91 -20.14 6.48
C ASP A 104 -5.44 -20.00 6.41
N HIS A 105 -5.97 -19.51 5.28
CA HIS A 105 -7.41 -19.60 5.02
C HIS A 105 -7.77 -19.63 3.53
N LEU A 106 -8.87 -20.33 3.24
CA LEU A 106 -9.61 -20.48 1.97
C LEU A 106 -9.72 -19.20 1.11
N GLU A 107 -9.49 -18.03 1.69
CA GLU A 107 -9.56 -16.72 1.05
C GLU A 107 -8.43 -16.44 0.04
N VAL A 108 -7.36 -17.23 0.03
CA VAL A 108 -6.39 -17.22 -1.10
C VAL A 108 -7.11 -17.52 -2.42
N ILE A 109 -8.13 -18.37 -2.39
CA ILE A 109 -8.95 -18.68 -3.58
C ILE A 109 -9.60 -17.42 -4.14
N PHE A 110 -10.10 -16.54 -3.26
CA PHE A 110 -10.72 -15.29 -3.67
C PHE A 110 -9.72 -14.35 -4.35
N LEU A 111 -8.52 -14.19 -3.76
CA LEU A 111 -7.45 -13.40 -4.35
C LEU A 111 -7.03 -13.91 -5.74
N LEU A 112 -6.93 -15.23 -5.87
CA LEU A 112 -6.53 -15.87 -7.12
C LEU A 112 -7.54 -15.62 -8.24
N LYS A 113 -8.85 -15.56 -7.92
CA LYS A 113 -9.88 -15.18 -8.90
C LYS A 113 -9.72 -13.74 -9.42
N LEU A 114 -9.16 -12.84 -8.62
CA LEU A 114 -8.95 -11.43 -9.00
C LEU A 114 -7.57 -11.17 -9.63
N CYS A 115 -6.63 -12.11 -9.53
CA CYS A 115 -5.27 -11.91 -10.01
C CYS A 115 -5.20 -12.01 -11.55
N PRO A 116 -4.81 -10.94 -12.27
CA PRO A 116 -4.66 -11.00 -13.73
C PRO A 116 -3.50 -11.89 -14.18
N PHE A 117 -2.58 -12.24 -13.28
CA PHE A 117 -1.41 -13.08 -13.52
C PHE A 117 -1.60 -14.54 -13.08
N PHE A 118 -2.85 -14.99 -12.90
CA PHE A 118 -3.21 -16.30 -12.36
C PHE A 118 -2.34 -17.45 -12.90
N ASN A 119 -2.22 -17.59 -14.23
CA ASN A 119 -1.48 -18.68 -14.85
C ASN A 119 0.03 -18.69 -14.53
N THR A 120 0.65 -17.57 -14.16
CA THR A 120 2.10 -17.50 -13.90
C THR A 120 2.43 -17.54 -12.40
N VAL A 121 1.63 -16.85 -11.58
CA VAL A 121 1.82 -16.82 -10.11
C VAL A 121 1.52 -18.19 -9.49
N PHE A 122 0.52 -18.90 -10.03
CA PHE A 122 0.05 -20.18 -9.50
C PHE A 122 1.08 -21.31 -9.64
N ILE A 123 1.88 -21.32 -10.72
CA ILE A 123 2.81 -22.42 -11.04
C ILE A 123 4.00 -22.50 -10.08
N LYS A 124 4.42 -21.37 -9.47
CA LYS A 124 5.63 -21.36 -8.62
C LYS A 124 5.39 -21.78 -7.18
N HIS A 125 4.23 -21.45 -6.59
CA HIS A 125 4.01 -21.61 -5.15
C HIS A 125 3.20 -22.86 -4.78
N PHE A 126 2.36 -23.38 -5.68
CA PHE A 126 1.59 -24.60 -5.44
C PHE A 126 2.22 -25.78 -6.18
N SER A 127 3.16 -26.46 -5.52
CA SER A 127 3.56 -27.81 -5.92
C SER A 127 2.37 -28.75 -5.78
N PHE A 128 1.81 -29.19 -6.92
CA PHE A 128 1.00 -30.39 -7.08
C PHE A 128 -0.04 -30.68 -5.97
N ASN A 129 -1.18 -30.00 -6.01
CA ASN A 129 -2.42 -30.69 -5.65
C ASN A 129 -3.52 -30.26 -6.62
N THR A 130 -3.62 -31.01 -7.72
CA THR A 130 -4.52 -30.78 -8.86
C THR A 130 -5.99 -30.63 -8.48
N ALA A 131 -6.39 -31.14 -7.31
CA ALA A 131 -7.77 -31.04 -6.81
C ALA A 131 -8.18 -29.61 -6.41
N LEU A 132 -7.28 -28.81 -5.83
CA LEU A 132 -7.60 -27.41 -5.48
C LEU A 132 -7.66 -26.51 -6.72
N ILE A 133 -6.79 -26.78 -7.69
CA ILE A 133 -6.72 -26.07 -8.98
C ILE A 133 -8.02 -26.25 -9.76
N LEU A 134 -8.55 -27.48 -9.80
CA LEU A 134 -9.80 -27.81 -10.48
C LEU A 134 -11.02 -27.14 -9.83
N LEU A 135 -11.05 -26.99 -8.50
CA LEU A 135 -12.10 -26.27 -7.77
C LEU A 135 -12.07 -24.74 -8.00
N ILE A 136 -10.91 -24.17 -8.34
CA ILE A 136 -10.77 -22.73 -8.64
C ILE A 136 -11.11 -22.41 -10.11
N ILE A 137 -10.90 -23.36 -11.03
CA ILE A 137 -11.10 -23.18 -12.47
C ILE A 137 -12.55 -23.48 -12.93
N LEU A 138 -13.33 -24.26 -12.18
CA LEU A 138 -14.64 -24.77 -12.62
C LEU A 138 -15.88 -24.03 -12.06
N ASP A 139 -15.73 -22.94 -11.31
CA ASP A 139 -16.82 -22.01 -10.88
C ASP A 139 -16.48 -20.55 -11.21
#